data_AF-N0CHF6-F1
#
_entry.id   AF-N0CHF6-F1
#
_cell.length_a   1.000
_cell.length_b   1.000
_cell.length_c   1.000
_cell.angle_alpha   90.00
_cell.angle_beta   90.00
_cell.angle_gamma   90.00
#
_symmetry.space_group_name_H-M   'P 1'
#
loop_
_entity.id
_entity.type
_entity.pdbx_description
1 polymer ?
#
loop_
_entity_poly.entity_id
_entity_poly.type
_entity_poly.pdbx_seq_one_letter_code
_entity_poly.pdbx_strand_id
1 'polypeptide(L)'
;MDRYAEFIIVPVIGSLQLQADERGVSGLALQSMRELVANDEPEIAIDYLVNTVNSFGLTLKRDEYERLSALAVRLQYADILTDIRPELILS
;
A
#
# COMPACT_ATOMS: atom_id res chain seq x y z
N MET A 1 -8.61 15.07 5.59
CA MET A 1 -7.49 14.59 4.77
C MET A 1 -6.20 14.62 5.59
N ASP A 2 -5.87 13.47 6.15
CA ASP A 2 -4.60 13.23 6.84
C ASP A 2 -3.44 13.28 5.84
N ARG A 3 -2.83 14.47 5.74
CA ARG A 3 -1.66 14.71 4.89
C ARG A 3 -0.49 13.78 5.19
N TYR A 4 -0.39 13.25 6.40
CA TYR A 4 0.65 12.29 6.76
C TYR A 4 0.38 10.91 6.12
N ALA A 5 -0.88 10.46 6.16
CA ALA A 5 -1.27 9.21 5.50
C ALA A 5 -1.09 9.30 3.98
N GLU A 6 -1.51 10.43 3.38
CA GLU A 6 -1.31 10.68 1.96
C GLU A 6 0.17 10.65 1.55
N PHE A 7 1.02 11.33 2.32
CA PHE A 7 2.46 11.38 2.07
C PHE A 7 3.13 10.00 2.11
N ILE A 8 2.57 9.03 2.84
CA ILE A 8 3.09 7.67 2.93
C ILE A 8 2.49 6.76 1.87
N ILE A 9 1.16 6.73 1.75
CA ILE A 9 0.46 5.74 0.91
C ILE A 9 0.62 6.05 -0.58
N VAL A 10 0.53 7.33 -0.97
CA VAL A 10 0.54 7.71 -2.40
C VAL A 10 1.84 7.35 -3.13
N PRO A 11 3.04 7.56 -2.54
CA PRO A 11 4.29 7.09 -3.15
C PRO A 11 4.34 5.58 -3.30
N VAL A 12 3.86 4.82 -2.32
CA VAL A 12 3.84 3.35 -2.39
C VAL A 12 2.90 2.88 -3.50
N ILE A 13 1.71 3.47 -3.62
CA ILE A 13 0.80 3.19 -4.75
C ILE A 13 1.51 3.48 -6.09
N GLY A 14 2.30 4.55 -6.18
CA GLY A 14 3.09 4.86 -7.39
C GLY A 14 4.11 3.78 -7.75
N SER A 15 4.85 3.29 -6.75
CA SER A 15 5.82 2.19 -6.89
C SER A 15 5.13 0.90 -7.35
N LEU A 16 4.00 0.56 -6.73
CA LEU A 16 3.20 -0.62 -7.08
C LEU A 16 2.58 -0.51 -8.47
N GLN A 17 2.13 0.69 -8.88
CA GLN A 17 1.61 0.93 -10.23
C GLN A 17 2.66 0.69 -11.30
N LEU A 18 3.88 1.19 -11.09
CA LEU A 18 4.97 0.96 -12.03
C LEU A 18 5.23 -0.55 -12.21
N GLN A 19 5.30 -1.30 -11.11
CA GLN A 19 5.47 -2.75 -11.16
C GLN A 19 4.27 -3.46 -11.83
N ALA A 20 3.05 -3.02 -11.56
CA ALA A 20 1.85 -3.60 -12.13
C ALA A 20 1.79 -3.37 -13.66
N ASP A 21 2.13 -2.17 -14.10
CA ASP A 21 2.21 -1.80 -15.52
C ASP A 21 3.28 -2.62 -16.25
N GLU A 22 4.48 -2.78 -15.67
CA GLU A 22 5.54 -3.63 -16.20
C GLU A 22 5.13 -5.10 -16.35
N ARG A 23 4.21 -5.56 -15.50
CA ARG A 23 3.69 -6.93 -15.50
C ARG A 23 2.38 -7.09 -16.27
N GLY A 24 1.79 -6.01 -16.78
CA GLY A 24 0.51 -6.02 -17.48
C GLY A 24 -0.70 -6.40 -16.60
N VAL A 25 -0.61 -6.20 -15.28
CA VAL A 25 -1.72 -6.47 -14.33
C VAL A 25 -2.41 -5.15 -13.94
N SER A 26 -3.74 -5.19 -13.91
CA SER A 26 -4.66 -4.03 -13.90
C SER A 26 -4.36 -2.95 -12.82
N GLY A 27 -4.34 -1.69 -13.25
CA GLY A 27 -4.21 -0.50 -12.41
C GLY A 27 -5.50 -0.01 -11.71
N LEU A 28 -6.66 -0.67 -11.93
CA LEU A 28 -7.93 -0.20 -11.35
C LEU A 28 -7.94 -0.24 -9.82
N ALA A 29 -7.38 -1.28 -9.21
CA ALA A 29 -7.27 -1.38 -7.75
C ALA A 29 -6.39 -0.27 -7.16
N LEU A 30 -5.34 0.13 -7.88
CA LEU A 30 -4.40 1.18 -7.50
C LEU A 30 -4.99 2.59 -7.65
N GLN A 31 -5.86 2.79 -8.64
CA GLN A 31 -6.62 4.03 -8.76
C GLN A 31 -7.62 4.19 -7.61
N SER A 32 -8.38 3.13 -7.27
CA SER A 32 -9.32 3.16 -6.14
C SER A 32 -8.63 3.47 -4.81
N MET A 33 -7.41 2.97 -4.59
CA MET A 33 -6.65 3.30 -3.37
C MET A 33 -6.29 4.79 -3.27
N ARG A 34 -6.00 5.48 -4.38
CA ARG A 34 -5.74 6.92 -4.35
C ARG A 34 -6.98 7.72 -3.97
N GLU A 35 -8.14 7.28 -4.45
CA GLU A 35 -9.43 7.90 -4.11
C GLU A 35 -9.77 7.71 -2.63
N LEU A 36 -9.52 6.53 -2.06
CA LEU A 36 -9.72 6.27 -0.63
C LEU A 36 -8.86 7.18 0.25
N VAL A 37 -7.58 7.37 -0.09
CA VAL A 37 -6.70 8.31 0.61
C VAL A 37 -7.21 9.75 0.48
N ALA A 38 -7.67 10.15 -0.72
CA ALA A 38 -8.28 11.47 -0.95
C ALA A 38 -9.54 11.71 -0.10
N ASN A 39 -10.30 10.65 0.17
CA ASN A 39 -11.51 10.67 0.96
C ASN A 39 -11.28 10.47 2.47
N ASP A 40 -10.04 10.53 2.94
CA ASP A 40 -9.68 10.38 4.37
C ASP A 40 -9.96 8.98 4.93
N GLU A 41 -9.86 7.95 4.09
CA GLU A 41 -10.04 6.53 4.44
C GLU A 41 -8.71 5.73 4.29
N PRO A 42 -7.63 6.09 5.02
CA PRO A 42 -6.33 5.47 4.84
C PRO A 42 -6.28 4.00 5.28
N GLU A 43 -7.10 3.57 6.23
CA GLU A 43 -7.18 2.18 6.69
C GLU A 43 -7.66 1.26 5.56
N ILE A 44 -8.71 1.68 4.84
CA ILE A 44 -9.25 0.94 3.70
C ILE A 44 -8.22 0.92 2.56
N ALA A 45 -7.51 2.02 2.35
CA ALA A 45 -6.42 2.07 1.36
C ALA A 45 -5.28 1.08 1.71
N ILE A 46 -4.92 0.95 3.00
CA ILE A 46 -3.91 -0.01 3.46
C ILE A 46 -4.39 -1.46 3.24
N ASP A 47 -5.64 -1.78 3.55
CA ASP A 47 -6.22 -3.11 3.30
C ASP A 47 -6.16 -3.49 1.81
N TYR A 48 -6.58 -2.58 0.94
CA TYR A 48 -6.49 -2.77 -0.50
C TYR A 48 -5.04 -2.92 -0.98
N LEU A 49 -4.11 -2.21 -0.36
CA LEU A 49 -2.69 -2.29 -0.69
C LEU A 49 -2.15 -3.68 -0.36
N VAL A 50 -2.42 -4.18 0.84
CA VAL A 50 -2.02 -5.54 1.28
C VAL A 50 -2.58 -6.58 0.32
N ASN A 51 -3.87 -6.48 0.01
CA ASN A 51 -4.51 -7.41 -0.92
C ASN A 51 -3.91 -7.35 -2.33
N THR A 52 -3.63 -6.15 -2.84
CA THR A 52 -3.03 -5.95 -4.17
C THR A 52 -1.62 -6.51 -4.24
N VAL A 53 -0.79 -6.21 -3.23
CA VAL A 53 0.58 -6.74 -3.10
C VAL A 53 0.57 -8.27 -3.12
N ASN A 54 -0.29 -8.89 -2.30
CA ASN A 54 -0.40 -10.35 -2.24
C ASN A 54 -0.98 -10.95 -3.52
N SER A 55 -2.07 -10.40 -4.06
CA SER A 55 -2.76 -10.97 -5.23
C SER A 55 -1.91 -10.92 -6.49
N PHE A 56 -1.15 -9.84 -6.70
CA PHE A 56 -0.34 -9.65 -7.90
C PHE A 56 1.15 -9.94 -7.69
N GLY A 57 1.53 -10.37 -6.48
CA GLY A 57 2.92 -10.65 -6.11
C GLY A 57 3.83 -9.44 -6.30
N LEU A 58 3.30 -8.23 -6.09
CA LEU A 58 4.08 -7.00 -6.16
C LEU A 58 4.98 -6.90 -4.95
N THR A 59 6.06 -6.16 -5.09
CA THR A 59 7.08 -6.06 -4.04
C THR A 59 7.06 -4.70 -3.39
N LEU A 60 7.28 -4.68 -2.07
CA LEU A 60 7.52 -3.47 -1.30
C LEU A 60 8.99 -3.42 -0.93
N LYS A 61 9.60 -2.24 -1.00
CA LYS A 61 10.90 -2.02 -0.38
C LYS A 61 10.76 -2.01 1.15
N ARG A 62 11.83 -2.37 1.85
CA ARG A 62 11.84 -2.37 3.32
C ARG A 62 11.45 -1.00 3.90
N ASP A 63 11.93 0.09 3.30
CA ASP A 63 11.62 1.45 3.74
C ASP A 63 10.14 1.82 3.50
N GLU A 64 9.54 1.38 2.41
CA GLU A 64 8.10 1.54 2.13
C GLU A 64 7.26 0.75 3.16
N TYR A 65 7.65 -0.50 3.44
CA TYR A 65 6.99 -1.33 4.45
C TYR A 65 7.08 -0.70 5.85
N GLU A 66 8.27 -0.24 6.27
CA GLU A 66 8.46 0.38 7.59
C GLU A 66 7.64 1.66 7.76
N ARG A 67 7.54 2.49 6.71
CA ARG A 67 6.70 3.70 6.73
C ARG A 67 5.22 3.35 6.81
N LEU A 68 4.77 2.34 6.05
CA LEU A 68 3.41 1.82 6.15
C LEU A 68 3.14 1.25 7.55
N SER A 69 4.09 0.51 8.15
CA SER A 69 3.96 0.01 9.52
C SER A 69 3.83 1.12 10.54
N ALA A 70 4.64 2.17 10.45
CA ALA A 70 4.53 3.32 11.34
C ALA A 70 3.17 4.03 11.20
N LEU A 71 2.67 4.18 9.97
CA LEU A 71 1.34 4.72 9.71
C LEU A 71 0.25 3.84 10.29
N ALA A 72 0.28 2.53 10.02
CA ALA A 72 -0.72 1.59 10.48
C ALA A 72 -0.77 1.50 12.01
N VAL A 73 0.37 1.58 12.70
CA VAL A 73 0.41 1.69 14.18
C VAL A 73 -0.30 2.95 14.66
N ARG A 74 -0.05 4.11 14.02
CA ARG A 74 -0.72 5.37 14.35
C ARG A 74 -2.24 5.29 14.16
N LEU A 75 -2.68 4.57 13.13
CA LEU A 75 -4.10 4.34 12.82
C LEU A 75 -4.72 3.19 13.64
N GLN A 76 -3.97 2.54 14.54
CA GLN A 76 -4.41 1.35 15.28
C GLN A 76 -4.86 0.20 14.35
N TYR A 77 -4.19 0.08 13.20
CA TYR A 77 -4.51 -0.82 12.09
C TYR A 77 -3.29 -1.66 11.66
N ALA A 78 -2.33 -1.89 12.57
CA ALA A 78 -1.05 -2.52 12.24
C ALA A 78 -1.16 -4.02 11.86
N ASP A 79 -2.16 -4.71 12.39
CA ASP A 79 -2.29 -6.18 12.23
C ASP A 79 -2.43 -6.59 10.75
N ILE A 80 -3.05 -5.76 9.92
CA ILE A 80 -3.24 -6.04 8.48
C ILE A 80 -1.92 -6.19 7.72
N LEU A 81 -0.85 -5.52 8.17
CA LEU A 81 0.45 -5.58 7.49
C LEU A 81 1.17 -6.90 7.74
N THR A 82 0.73 -7.70 8.72
CA THR A 82 1.25 -9.05 8.95
C THR A 82 0.78 -10.04 7.89
N ASP A 83 -0.29 -9.71 7.15
CA ASP A 83 -0.80 -10.52 6.05
C ASP A 83 0.04 -10.38 4.78
N ILE A 84 0.94 -9.39 4.69
CA ILE A 84 1.88 -9.28 3.57
C ILE A 84 2.85 -10.46 3.61
N ARG A 85 2.88 -11.23 2.51
CA ARG A 85 3.82 -12.34 2.36
C ARG A 85 5.27 -11.86 2.55
N PRO A 86 6.06 -12.43 3.48
CA PRO A 86 7.39 -11.94 3.81
C PRO A 86 8.36 -11.87 2.62
N GLU A 87 8.22 -12.77 1.65
CA GLU A 87 9.03 -12.81 0.42
C GLU A 87 8.79 -11.62 -0.52
N LEU A 88 7.71 -10.85 -0.32
CA LEU A 88 7.39 -9.65 -1.08
C LEU A 88 8.01 -8.38 -0.49
N ILE A 89 8.68 -8.48 0.66
CA ILE A 89 9.37 -7.35 1.31
C ILE A 89 10.86 -7.44 0.96
N LEU A 90 11.30 -6.57 0.05
CA LEU A 90 12.69 -6.52 -0.41
C LEU A 90 13.57 -5.75 0.57
N SER A 91 14.79 -6.24 0.77
CA SER A 91 15.82 -5.63 1.62
C SER A 91 16.32 -4.30 1.09
#